data_AF-A0A443RAJ0-F1
#
_entry.id   AF-A0A443RAJ0-F1
#
_cell.length_a   1.000
_cell.length_b   1.000
_cell.length_c   1.000
_cell.angle_alpha   90.00
_cell.angle_beta   90.00
_cell.angle_gamma   90.00
#
_symmetry.space_group_name_H-M   'P 1'
#
loop_
_entity.id
_entity.type
_entity.pdbx_description
1 polymer ?
#
loop_
_entity_poly.entity_id
_entity_poly.type
_entity_poly.pdbx_seq_one_letter_code
_entity_poly.pdbx_strand_id
1 'polypeptide(L)'
;MSKWIKIDELRQLRETSDNLLTIINRPEILIGFLTPPNYYPGAPLAVNVAAIKSTIGHEVTHGFDTSGSKYDSKGIKRNWWDRKTLEEYKSKVDCFIKQYSEYVEPKTGMKVRHEL
;
A
#
# COMPACT_ATOMS: atom_id res chain seq x y z
N MET A 1 -6.70 28.83 -16.31
CA MET A 1 -7.59 27.72 -15.93
C MET A 1 -6.75 26.47 -15.74
N SER A 2 -6.41 26.12 -14.51
CA SER A 2 -5.64 24.90 -14.20
C SER A 2 -6.54 23.68 -14.39
N LYS A 3 -6.21 22.80 -15.34
CA LYS A 3 -6.79 21.47 -15.43
C LYS A 3 -6.31 20.68 -14.22
N TRP A 4 -7.20 20.42 -13.27
CA TRP A 4 -6.95 19.47 -12.21
C TRP A 4 -6.88 18.07 -12.81
N ILE A 5 -5.90 17.27 -12.39
CA ILE A 5 -5.80 15.85 -12.71
C ILE A 5 -7.04 15.18 -12.11
N LYS A 6 -7.74 14.37 -12.90
CA LYS A 6 -8.94 13.68 -12.41
C LYS A 6 -8.55 12.64 -11.36
N ILE A 7 -9.44 12.38 -10.39
CA ILE A 7 -9.19 11.39 -9.32
C ILE A 7 -8.83 10.02 -9.90
N ASP A 8 -9.47 9.62 -11.00
CA ASP A 8 -9.19 8.35 -11.66
C ASP A 8 -7.79 8.31 -12.29
N GLU A 9 -7.31 9.43 -12.82
CA GLU A 9 -5.94 9.56 -13.34
C GLU A 9 -4.92 9.49 -12.19
N LEU A 10 -5.21 10.11 -11.04
CA LEU A 10 -4.37 9.99 -9.84
C LEU A 10 -4.34 8.57 -9.29
N ARG A 11 -5.48 7.87 -9.30
CA ARG A 11 -5.58 6.47 -8.88
C ARG A 11 -4.78 5.56 -9.80
N GLN A 12 -4.88 5.76 -11.11
CA GLN A 12 -4.11 5.00 -12.08
C GLN A 12 -2.61 5.26 -11.94
N LEU A 13 -2.19 6.51 -11.73
CA LEU A 13 -0.79 6.85 -11.47
C LEU A 13 -0.27 6.17 -10.19
N ARG A 14 -1.08 6.13 -9.13
CA ARG A 14 -0.76 5.44 -7.87
C ARG A 14 -0.65 3.91 -8.06
N GLU A 15 -1.63 3.29 -8.70
CA GLU A 15 -1.58 1.84 -8.98
C GLU A 15 -0.39 1.48 -9.89
N THR A 16 -0.04 2.36 -10.84
CA THR A 16 1.18 2.17 -11.65
C THR A 16 2.46 2.38 -10.84
N SER A 17 2.48 3.30 -9.87
CA SER A 17 3.65 3.48 -9.01
C SER A 17 3.86 2.26 -8.12
N ASP A 18 2.82 1.77 -7.46
CA ASP A 18 2.94 0.67 -6.49
C ASP A 18 3.43 -0.63 -7.17
N ASN A 19 2.93 -0.89 -8.40
CA ASN A 19 3.40 -2.01 -9.22
C ASN A 19 4.83 -1.81 -9.76
N LEU A 20 5.23 -0.58 -10.09
CA LEU A 20 6.59 -0.28 -10.53
C LEU A 20 7.60 -0.42 -9.37
N LEU A 21 7.24 0.05 -8.18
CA LEU A 21 8.06 -0.02 -6.97
C LEU A 21 8.32 -1.47 -6.55
N THR A 22 7.35 -2.36 -6.77
CA THR A 22 7.49 -3.80 -6.58
C THR A 22 8.59 -4.41 -7.47
N ILE A 23 8.64 -4.03 -8.75
CA ILE A 23 9.64 -4.54 -9.71
C ILE A 23 11.02 -3.93 -9.44
N ILE A 24 11.08 -2.68 -9.00
CA ILE A 24 12.34 -2.00 -8.69
C ILE A 24 12.85 -2.41 -7.29
N ASN A 25 11.99 -2.99 -6.45
CA ASN A 25 12.24 -3.35 -5.05
C ASN A 25 12.81 -2.18 -4.24
N ARG A 26 12.18 -1.00 -4.35
CA ARG A 26 12.57 0.20 -3.60
C ARG A 26 11.34 0.93 -3.06
N PRO A 27 11.27 1.22 -1.75
CA PRO A 27 10.22 2.08 -1.22
C PRO A 27 10.52 3.54 -1.58
N GLU A 28 9.51 4.24 -2.08
CA GLU A 28 9.61 5.67 -2.41
C GLU A 28 8.49 6.44 -1.70
N ILE A 29 8.84 7.58 -1.11
CA ILE A 29 7.85 8.49 -0.50
C ILE A 29 7.95 9.82 -1.23
N LEU A 30 6.83 10.23 -1.84
CA LEU A 30 6.76 11.48 -2.58
C LEU A 30 6.90 12.67 -1.63
N ILE A 31 7.62 13.71 -2.06
CA ILE A 31 7.81 14.94 -1.29
C ILE A 31 6.47 15.61 -0.90
N GLY A 32 5.42 15.45 -1.73
CA GLY A 32 4.09 15.96 -1.44
C GLY A 32 3.45 15.35 -0.19
N PHE A 33 3.84 14.13 0.19
CA PHE A 33 3.41 13.51 1.43
C PHE A 33 3.99 14.20 2.67
N LEU A 34 5.17 14.81 2.57
CA LEU A 34 5.89 15.48 3.67
C LEU A 34 5.34 16.89 3.96
N THR A 35 4.02 17.02 3.98
CA THR A 35 3.27 18.26 4.23
C THR A 35 2.22 18.04 5.33
N PRO A 36 1.69 19.09 5.99
CA PRO A 36 0.62 18.92 6.97
C PRO A 36 -0.59 18.19 6.37
N PRO A 37 -1.23 17.26 7.11
CA PRO A 37 -1.01 16.93 8.53
C PRO A 37 0.08 15.87 8.78
N ASN A 38 0.70 15.31 7.74
CA ASN A 38 1.60 14.17 7.85
C ASN A 38 2.98 14.54 8.39
N TYR A 39 3.47 15.75 8.07
CA TYR A 39 4.73 16.26 8.60
C TYR A 39 4.73 17.79 8.65
N TYR A 40 5.16 18.36 9.78
CA TYR A 40 5.52 19.77 9.89
C TYR A 40 6.48 20.04 11.06
N PRO A 41 7.41 21.02 10.94
CA PRO A 41 8.44 21.29 11.95
C PRO A 41 7.93 21.64 13.36
N GLY A 42 6.67 22.03 13.51
CA GLY A 42 6.05 22.35 14.81
C GLY A 42 5.22 21.23 15.44
N ALA A 43 5.11 20.06 14.80
CA ALA A 43 4.32 18.95 15.35
C ALA A 43 5.03 18.33 16.56
N PRO A 44 4.30 17.76 17.54
CA PRO A 44 4.91 16.88 18.53
C PRO A 44 5.71 15.79 17.83
N LEU A 45 6.91 15.46 18.35
CA LEU A 45 7.79 14.46 17.73
C LEU A 45 7.07 13.14 17.47
N ALA A 46 6.21 12.72 18.40
CA ALA A 46 5.39 11.52 18.27
C ALA A 46 4.51 11.53 17.00
N VAL A 47 3.94 12.68 16.63
CA VAL A 47 3.09 12.82 15.44
C VAL A 47 3.92 12.64 14.17
N ASN A 48 5.01 13.42 14.03
CA ASN A 48 5.89 13.33 12.86
C ASN A 48 6.49 11.92 12.72
N VAL A 49 6.96 11.34 13.83
CA VAL A 49 7.57 10.01 13.82
C VAL A 49 6.55 8.93 13.48
N ALA A 50 5.34 8.98 14.04
CA ALA A 50 4.30 7.99 13.76
C ALA A 50 3.87 8.04 12.29
N ALA A 51 3.60 9.23 11.75
CA ALA A 51 3.17 9.39 10.36
C ALA A 51 4.23 8.89 9.38
N ILE A 52 5.48 9.34 9.54
CA ILE A 52 6.58 8.94 8.64
C ILE A 52 6.90 7.46 8.79
N LYS A 53 7.04 6.93 10.01
CA LYS A 53 7.38 5.51 10.19
C LYS A 53 6.26 4.58 9.73
N SER A 54 4.99 4.94 9.97
CA SER A 54 3.86 4.17 9.48
C SER A 54 3.85 4.12 7.95
N THR A 55 4.18 5.24 7.30
CA THR A 55 4.23 5.32 5.84
C THR A 55 5.39 4.53 5.27
N ILE A 56 6.59 4.64 5.84
CA ILE A 56 7.73 3.79 5.45
C ILE A 56 7.36 2.30 5.63
N GLY A 57 6.71 1.95 6.75
CA GLY A 57 6.23 0.60 6.98
C GLY A 57 5.25 0.13 5.90
N HIS A 58 4.30 0.99 5.51
CA HIS A 58 3.36 0.74 4.42
C HIS A 58 4.07 0.42 3.09
N GLU A 59 5.03 1.27 2.69
CA GLU A 59 5.79 1.06 1.44
C GLU A 59 6.64 -0.23 1.48
N VAL A 60 7.22 -0.56 2.64
CA VAL A 60 7.95 -1.82 2.80
C VAL A 60 6.99 -3.02 2.71
N THR A 61 5.79 -2.93 3.27
CA THR A 61 4.81 -4.03 3.21
C THR A 61 4.29 -4.30 1.80
N HIS A 62 4.33 -3.33 0.88
CA HIS A 62 3.98 -3.57 -0.52
C HIS A 62 4.88 -4.62 -1.19
N GLY A 63 6.14 -4.75 -0.78
CA GLY A 63 7.02 -5.84 -1.23
C GLY A 63 6.55 -7.25 -0.82
N PHE A 64 5.60 -7.35 0.11
CA PHE A 64 5.09 -8.61 0.67
C PHE A 64 3.57 -8.78 0.54
N ASP A 65 2.87 -7.82 -0.06
CA ASP A 65 1.44 -7.94 -0.31
C ASP A 65 1.15 -8.98 -1.41
N THR A 66 -0.12 -9.16 -1.77
CA THR A 66 -0.55 -10.19 -2.74
C THR A 66 0.05 -10.01 -4.13
N SER A 67 0.52 -8.81 -4.48
CA SER A 67 1.28 -8.53 -5.70
C SER A 67 2.77 -8.71 -5.45
N GLY A 68 3.32 -8.03 -4.45
CA GLY A 68 4.76 -7.98 -4.17
C GLY A 68 5.37 -9.31 -3.76
N SER A 69 4.65 -10.12 -2.99
CA SER A 69 5.08 -11.46 -2.56
C SER A 69 5.45 -12.41 -3.72
N LYS A 70 5.06 -12.09 -4.96
CA LYS A 70 5.36 -12.87 -6.16
C LYS A 70 6.72 -12.56 -6.77
N TYR A 71 7.43 -11.55 -6.26
CA TYR A 71 8.70 -11.06 -6.76
C TYR A 71 9.80 -11.28 -5.73
N ASP A 72 10.98 -11.74 -6.18
CA ASP A 72 12.14 -11.91 -5.31
C ASP A 72 12.83 -10.57 -5.00
N SER A 73 13.92 -10.61 -4.23
CA SER A 73 14.69 -9.42 -3.85
C SER A 73 15.31 -8.63 -5.02
N LYS A 74 15.30 -9.19 -6.23
CA LYS A 74 15.77 -8.54 -7.46
C LYS A 74 14.60 -8.04 -8.33
N GLY A 75 13.36 -8.13 -7.84
CA GLY A 75 12.17 -7.76 -8.59
C GLY A 75 11.81 -8.76 -9.69
N ILE A 76 12.28 -10.01 -9.60
CA ILE A 76 11.98 -11.04 -10.59
C ILE A 76 10.80 -11.88 -10.10
N LYS A 77 9.77 -11.99 -10.94
CA LYS A 77 8.58 -12.80 -10.65
C LYS A 77 8.93 -14.28 -10.59
N ARG A 78 8.96 -14.85 -9.39
CA ARG A 78 9.16 -16.28 -9.14
C ARG A 78 8.63 -16.65 -7.77
N ASN A 79 8.25 -17.92 -7.59
CA ASN A 79 7.99 -18.41 -6.25
C ASN A 79 9.31 -18.60 -5.50
N TRP A 80 9.51 -17.82 -4.44
CA TRP A 80 10.65 -17.90 -3.54
C TRP A 80 10.27 -18.39 -2.14
N TRP A 81 8.98 -18.71 -1.92
CA TRP A 81 8.47 -19.24 -0.68
C TRP A 81 8.58 -20.76 -0.63
N ASP A 82 8.85 -21.30 0.55
CA ASP A 82 8.55 -22.70 0.80
C ASP A 82 7.02 -22.93 0.82
N ARG A 83 6.62 -24.19 0.59
CA ARG A 83 5.19 -24.55 0.46
C ARG A 83 4.39 -24.21 1.72
N LYS A 84 4.94 -24.47 2.91
CA LYS A 84 4.23 -24.29 4.17
C LYS A 84 4.00 -22.81 4.44
N THR A 85 5.02 -21.97 4.25
CA THR A 85 4.89 -20.52 4.43
C THR A 85 3.92 -19.92 3.43
N LEU A 86 3.89 -20.39 2.18
CA LEU A 86 2.93 -19.92 1.18
C LEU A 86 1.47 -20.27 1.57
N GLU A 87 1.24 -21.45 2.14
CA GLU A 87 -0.08 -21.85 2.64
C GLU A 87 -0.53 -20.98 3.82
N GLU A 88 0.36 -20.76 4.80
CA GLU A 88 0.09 -19.89 5.95
C GLU A 88 -0.15 -18.43 5.52
N TYR A 89 0.63 -17.94 4.56
CA TYR A 89 0.45 -16.60 3.99
C TYR A 89 -0.94 -16.44 3.37
N LYS A 90 -1.35 -17.39 2.51
CA LYS A 90 -2.67 -17.37 1.87
C LYS A 90 -3.80 -17.37 2.90
N SER A 91 -3.69 -18.20 3.94
CA SER A 91 -4.68 -18.23 5.01
C SER A 91 -4.84 -16.87 5.72
N LYS A 92 -3.72 -16.16 5.95
CA LYS A 92 -3.77 -14.80 6.52
C LYS A 92 -4.36 -13.78 5.57
N VAL A 93 -4.04 -13.86 4.28
CA VAL A 93 -4.64 -13.01 3.23
C VAL A 93 -6.15 -13.19 3.20
N ASP A 94 -6.65 -14.43 3.20
CA ASP A 94 -8.07 -14.74 3.18
C ASP A 94 -8.82 -14.15 4.40
N CYS A 95 -8.16 -14.12 5.57
CA CYS A 95 -8.70 -13.48 6.76
C CYS A 95 -8.96 -11.98 6.55
N PHE A 96 -8.00 -11.26 5.96
CA PHE A 96 -8.16 -9.83 5.65
C PHE A 96 -9.20 -9.58 4.56
N ILE A 97 -9.21 -10.41 3.50
CA ILE A 97 -10.24 -10.32 2.45
C ILE A 97 -11.62 -10.43 3.08
N LYS A 98 -11.84 -11.42 3.96
CA LYS A 98 -13.11 -11.60 4.67
C LYS A 98 -13.46 -10.39 5.54
N GLN A 99 -12.52 -9.94 6.37
CA GLN A 99 -12.72 -8.80 7.27
C GLN A 99 -13.21 -7.56 6.52
N TYR A 100 -12.54 -7.19 5.43
CA TYR A 100 -12.88 -5.97 4.69
C TYR A 100 -14.10 -6.14 3.78
N SER A 101 -14.37 -7.34 3.27
CA SER A 101 -15.58 -7.63 2.45
C SER A 101 -16.89 -7.49 3.23
N GLU A 102 -16.83 -7.63 4.55
CA GLU A 102 -17.97 -7.46 5.45
C GLU A 102 -18.16 -5.98 5.88
N TYR A 103 -17.15 -5.13 5.67
CA TYR A 103 -17.20 -3.72 6.06
C TYR A 103 -18.02 -2.88 5.07
N VAL A 104 -18.94 -2.08 5.62
CA VAL A 104 -19.76 -1.12 4.89
C VAL A 104 -19.32 0.28 5.30
N GLU A 105 -18.93 1.09 4.32
CA GLU A 105 -18.53 2.46 4.62
C GLU A 105 -19.78 3.27 5.07
N PRO A 106 -19.76 3.91 6.26
CA PRO A 106 -20.95 4.51 6.85
C PRO A 106 -21.57 5.70 6.10
N LYS A 107 -20.77 6.48 5.37
CA LYS A 107 -21.21 7.68 4.65
C LYS A 107 -21.84 7.36 3.29
N THR A 108 -21.33 6.34 2.61
CA THR A 108 -21.72 5.95 1.25
C THR A 108 -22.65 4.74 1.24
N GLY A 109 -22.66 3.95 2.32
CA GLY A 109 -23.37 2.66 2.39
C GLY A 109 -22.77 1.59 1.47
N MET A 110 -21.61 1.86 0.86
CA MET A 110 -20.96 0.93 -0.05
C MET A 110 -20.13 -0.09 0.73
N LYS A 111 -20.26 -1.38 0.37
CA LYS A 111 -19.31 -2.39 0.84
C LYS A 111 -17.93 -2.13 0.26
N VAL A 112 -16.91 -2.24 1.09
CA VAL A 112 -15.53 -2.26 0.61
C VAL A 112 -15.37 -3.52 -0.23
N ARG A 113 -15.16 -3.33 -1.53
CA ARG A 113 -14.83 -4.42 -2.44
C ARG A 113 -13.32 -4.50 -2.53
N HIS A 114 -12.79 -5.70 -2.33
CA HIS A 114 -11.44 -5.98 -2.78
C HIS A 114 -11.50 -6.30 -4.28
N GLU A 115 -11.16 -5.33 -5.11
CA GLU A 115 -10.71 -5.63 -6.48
C GLU A 115 -9.21 -5.87 -6.36
N LEU A 116 -8.77 -7.05 -6.82
CA LEU A 116 -7.37 -7.45 -6.96
C LEU A 116 -6.96 -7.29 -8.42
#